data_AF-A0A5D2EHA4-F1
#
_entry.id   AF-A0A5D2EHA4-F1
#
_cell.length_a   1.000
_cell.length_b   1.000
_cell.length_c   1.000
_cell.angle_alpha   90.00
_cell.angle_beta   90.00
_cell.angle_gamma   90.00
#
_symmetry.space_group_name_H-M   'P 1'
#
loop_
_entity.id
_entity.type
_entity.pdbx_description
1 polymer ?
#
loop_
_entity_poly.entity_id
_entity_poly.type
_entity_poly.pdbx_seq_one_letter_code
_entity_poly.pdbx_strand_id
1 'polypeptide(L)'
;MASLQLRRESSMDQQESPRSPEAKLGMKVEDLWGVQEPKLSPNEKLNACFESIPVSAFPLAPQGIEIKSDASLAEAVQILAQNKILSAPVVDVNAPEDATWIDRYIGIVEFAGIAIWILQQSEPPSPRSPSSPSGTYFAVSINGMTSAVGLGTLGPEDASITSGDFFEALTSSKFYKNTKVRDISGTFRWAPFLALQKSNSFLTMLLLLSKYKMKSVPVVDLGDGKINNIITQSAVIHMLAECTGFHWFESWGTKKLSEIGLPTMSPKEIIKVHEDQPVLQAFKLMRKNRIGGVPVVESGGKKAIGNISLRDVQFLLTAPEIYRDYRSITAKNFLIAVKNYLEKHDKRSPMLSGTVTCKRDKTIKELIQTLDSEKIHRMYVVDDDGNLEGVITLRDIISRLVHEPHGYFGDFFDGVLPLPENCRV
;
A
#
# COMPACT_ATOMS: atom_id res chain seq x y z
N MET A 1 51.59 -28.93 53.32
CA MET A 1 50.89 -27.65 53.06
C MET A 1 50.70 -27.50 51.56
N ALA A 2 49.50 -27.82 51.07
CA ALA A 2 49.13 -27.72 49.66
C ALA A 2 47.92 -26.77 49.55
N SER A 3 48.07 -25.69 48.78
CA SER A 3 47.00 -24.75 48.48
C SER A 3 46.32 -25.14 47.16
N LEU A 4 45.09 -25.63 47.25
CA LEU A 4 44.17 -25.82 46.13
C LEU A 4 43.43 -24.50 45.87
N GLN A 5 43.64 -23.92 44.68
CA GLN A 5 42.80 -22.87 44.11
C GLN A 5 41.47 -23.48 43.66
N LEU A 6 40.37 -22.98 44.23
CA LEU A 6 39.01 -23.28 43.80
C LEU A 6 38.61 -22.33 42.65
N ARG A 7 38.36 -22.93 41.49
CA ARG A 7 37.65 -22.34 40.34
C ARG A 7 36.31 -21.77 40.79
N ARG A 8 35.98 -20.56 40.33
CA ARG A 8 34.61 -20.07 40.24
C ARG A 8 34.27 -19.96 38.76
N GLU A 9 33.36 -20.83 38.32
CA GLU A 9 32.93 -20.96 36.93
C GLU A 9 32.21 -19.70 36.46
N SER A 10 32.64 -19.21 35.29
CA SER A 10 31.98 -18.17 34.52
C SER A 10 30.69 -18.72 33.90
N SER A 11 29.54 -18.17 34.26
CA SER A 11 28.27 -18.46 33.64
C SER A 11 28.19 -17.88 32.23
N MET A 12 28.41 -18.76 31.25
CA MET A 12 27.69 -18.87 29.98
C MET A 12 27.40 -17.56 29.20
N ASP A 13 28.28 -17.28 28.24
CA ASP A 13 27.95 -16.56 27.01
C ASP A 13 26.76 -17.25 26.32
N GLN A 14 25.56 -16.67 26.43
CA GLN A 14 24.54 -16.88 25.41
C GLN A 14 24.97 -16.08 24.18
N GLN A 15 25.52 -16.76 23.18
CA GLN A 15 25.61 -16.23 21.83
C GLN A 15 24.20 -15.90 21.34
N GLU A 16 23.74 -14.66 21.58
CA GLU A 16 22.57 -14.11 20.89
C GLU A 16 22.86 -14.17 19.39
N SER A 17 22.03 -14.89 18.65
CA SER A 17 21.98 -14.82 17.18
C SER A 17 22.02 -13.35 16.75
N PRO A 18 22.71 -12.99 15.66
CA PRO A 18 22.79 -11.60 15.22
C PRO A 18 21.36 -11.08 14.96
N ARG A 19 20.93 -10.11 15.76
CA ARG A 19 19.61 -9.47 15.63
C ARG A 19 19.47 -8.85 14.24
N SER A 20 18.27 -8.95 13.65
CA SER A 20 17.93 -8.35 12.36
C SER A 20 18.19 -6.84 12.37
N PRO A 21 18.45 -6.21 11.21
CA PRO A 21 18.57 -4.75 11.12
C PRO A 21 17.39 -4.01 11.77
N GLU A 22 16.19 -4.56 11.62
CA GLU A 22 14.94 -4.11 12.22
C GLU A 22 14.97 -4.20 13.76
N ALA A 23 15.37 -5.35 14.32
CA ALA A 23 15.48 -5.52 15.76
C ALA A 23 16.56 -4.61 16.39
N LYS A 24 17.61 -4.24 15.63
CA LYS A 24 18.59 -3.23 16.06
C LYS A 24 17.97 -1.83 16.17
N LEU A 25 17.01 -1.48 15.29
CA LEU A 25 16.24 -0.26 15.44
C LEU A 25 15.38 -0.31 16.71
N GLY A 26 14.71 -1.45 16.94
CA GLY A 26 13.94 -1.68 18.17
C GLY A 26 14.77 -1.55 19.45
N MET A 27 16.02 -2.02 19.43
CA MET A 27 16.96 -1.87 20.54
C MET A 27 17.30 -0.40 20.81
N LYS A 28 17.52 0.43 19.77
CA LYS A 28 17.74 1.87 19.96
C LYS A 28 16.53 2.55 20.62
N VAL A 29 15.32 2.12 20.26
CA VAL A 29 14.10 2.63 20.91
C VAL A 29 14.05 2.20 22.37
N GLU A 30 14.42 0.95 22.68
CA GLU A 30 14.49 0.43 24.06
C GLU A 30 15.49 1.20 24.93
N ASP A 31 16.68 1.48 24.41
CA ASP A 31 17.70 2.27 25.11
C ASP A 31 17.19 3.69 25.44
N LEU A 32 16.51 4.33 24.47
CA LEU A 32 15.90 5.64 24.66
C LEU A 32 14.71 5.58 25.62
N TRP A 33 13.90 4.52 25.54
CA TRP A 33 12.71 4.33 26.38
C TRP A 33 13.06 4.29 27.87
N GLY A 34 14.16 3.63 28.22
CA GLY A 34 14.64 3.52 29.60
C GLY A 34 15.08 4.86 30.22
N VAL A 35 15.50 5.83 29.40
CA VAL A 35 15.98 7.14 29.88
C VAL A 35 14.93 8.26 29.82
N GLN A 36 13.77 8.02 29.19
CA GLN A 36 12.70 9.03 29.12
C GLN A 36 12.10 9.34 30.49
N GLU A 37 11.77 10.62 30.72
CA GLU A 37 11.26 11.07 32.01
C GLU A 37 10.01 10.29 32.47
N PRO A 38 9.90 9.94 33.76
CA PRO A 38 8.74 9.20 34.29
C PRO A 38 7.39 9.91 34.09
N LYS A 39 7.40 11.23 33.90
CA LYS A 39 6.19 12.07 33.82
C LYS A 39 5.47 12.04 32.48
N LEU A 40 6.14 11.61 31.41
CA LEU A 40 5.54 11.51 30.08
C LEU A 40 4.55 10.34 30.02
N SER A 41 3.42 10.54 29.35
CA SER A 41 2.54 9.42 29.00
C SER A 41 3.28 8.42 28.08
N PRO A 42 2.88 7.14 28.04
CA PRO A 42 3.53 6.15 27.17
C PRO A 42 3.61 6.59 25.70
N ASN A 43 2.58 7.26 25.18
CA ASN A 43 2.56 7.75 23.80
C ASN A 43 3.52 8.92 23.58
N GLU A 44 3.67 9.83 24.54
CA GLU A 44 4.64 10.93 24.47
C GLU A 44 6.09 10.41 24.56
N LYS A 45 6.33 9.39 25.38
CA LYS A 45 7.64 8.72 25.44
C LYS A 45 8.00 8.09 24.09
N LEU A 46 7.06 7.40 23.44
CA LEU A 46 7.28 6.80 22.13
C LEU A 46 7.60 7.88 21.08
N ASN A 47 6.80 8.95 21.05
CA ASN A 47 7.06 10.10 20.18
C ASN A 47 8.48 10.67 20.38
N ALA A 48 8.91 10.90 21.62
CA ALA A 48 10.24 11.42 21.92
C ALA A 48 11.37 10.46 21.49
N CYS A 49 11.18 9.15 21.67
CA CYS A 49 12.14 8.14 21.21
C CYS A 49 12.25 8.15 19.68
N PHE A 50 11.12 8.12 18.96
CA PHE A 50 11.12 8.15 17.49
C PHE A 50 11.60 9.48 16.92
N GLU A 51 11.42 10.60 17.63
CA GLU A 51 11.97 11.89 17.23
C GLU A 51 13.50 11.91 17.29
N SER A 52 14.08 11.20 18.25
CA SER A 52 15.54 11.17 18.47
C SER A 52 16.29 10.22 17.53
N ILE A 53 15.57 9.40 16.75
CA ILE A 53 16.15 8.42 15.83
C ILE A 53 16.06 8.96 14.40
N PRO A 54 17.17 9.05 13.65
CA PRO A 54 17.12 9.46 12.25
C PRO A 54 16.61 8.35 11.33
N VAL A 55 16.01 8.71 10.20
CA VAL A 55 15.57 7.80 9.13
C VAL A 55 16.73 6.93 8.63
N SER A 56 17.97 7.41 8.67
CA SER A 56 19.16 6.63 8.33
C SER A 56 19.37 5.37 9.17
N ALA A 57 18.76 5.28 10.35
CA ALA A 57 18.78 4.09 11.18
C ALA A 57 17.79 3.02 10.73
N PHE A 58 16.79 3.39 9.91
CA PHE A 58 15.82 2.45 9.36
C PHE A 58 16.50 1.58 8.29
N PRO A 59 16.29 0.25 8.29
CA PRO A 59 16.90 -0.64 7.33
C PRO A 59 16.65 -0.20 5.88
N LEU A 60 17.73 -0.12 5.10
CA LEU A 60 17.63 0.23 3.68
C LEU A 60 17.23 -1.01 2.88
N ALA A 61 16.22 -0.87 2.04
CA ALA A 61 15.96 -1.85 0.98
C ALA A 61 17.06 -1.71 -0.10
N PRO A 62 17.38 -2.79 -0.85
CA PRO A 62 18.28 -2.68 -2.00
C PRO A 62 17.77 -1.64 -3.01
N GLN A 63 18.70 -1.06 -3.79
CA GLN A 63 18.41 0.01 -4.76
C GLN A 63 17.18 -0.34 -5.60
N GLY A 64 16.21 0.59 -5.60
CA GLY A 64 14.95 0.43 -6.28
C GLY A 64 15.11 0.43 -7.79
N ILE A 65 14.21 -0.27 -8.48
CA ILE A 65 14.16 -0.29 -9.93
C ILE A 65 13.49 0.99 -10.42
N GLU A 66 14.14 1.64 -11.39
CA GLU A 66 13.65 2.86 -12.04
C GLU A 66 12.99 2.50 -13.38
N ILE A 67 11.94 3.23 -13.74
CA ILE A 67 11.28 3.10 -15.05
C ILE A 67 11.52 4.37 -15.84
N LYS A 68 11.96 4.25 -17.10
CA LYS A 68 12.13 5.42 -17.96
C LYS A 68 10.77 5.98 -18.38
N SER A 69 10.65 7.31 -18.44
CA SER A 69 9.43 8.00 -18.83
C SER A 69 8.98 7.75 -20.28
N ASP A 70 9.87 7.28 -21.15
CA ASP A 70 9.61 6.86 -22.54
C ASP A 70 9.40 5.35 -22.70
N ALA A 71 9.46 4.58 -21.61
CA ALA A 71 9.05 3.17 -21.63
C ALA A 71 7.56 3.08 -21.94
N SER A 72 7.16 2.04 -22.65
CA SER A 72 5.75 1.72 -22.86
C SER A 72 5.09 1.25 -21.56
N LEU A 73 3.76 1.35 -21.47
CA LEU A 73 3.00 0.76 -20.37
C LEU A 73 3.21 -0.75 -20.28
N ALA A 74 3.35 -1.43 -21.42
CA ALA A 74 3.66 -2.85 -21.49
C ALA A 74 5.00 -3.20 -20.82
N GLU A 75 6.07 -2.47 -21.16
CA GLU A 75 7.38 -2.63 -20.54
C GLU A 75 7.34 -2.32 -19.04
N ALA A 76 6.66 -1.24 -18.65
CA ALA A 76 6.53 -0.86 -17.25
C ALA A 76 5.82 -1.94 -16.41
N VAL A 77 4.70 -2.46 -16.90
CA VAL A 77 3.98 -3.57 -16.26
C VAL A 77 4.86 -4.82 -16.14
N GLN A 78 5.60 -5.14 -17.19
CA GLN A 78 6.51 -6.28 -17.19
C GLN A 78 7.64 -6.11 -16.16
N ILE A 79 8.26 -4.92 -16.10
CA ILE A 79 9.31 -4.59 -15.12
C ILE A 79 8.77 -4.74 -13.70
N LEU A 80 7.60 -4.17 -13.40
CA LEU A 80 7.00 -4.26 -12.07
C LEU A 80 6.70 -5.71 -11.67
N ALA A 81 6.09 -6.48 -12.58
CA ALA A 81 5.71 -7.87 -12.35
C ALA A 81 6.92 -8.80 -12.15
N GLN A 82 7.91 -8.73 -13.05
CA GLN A 82 9.11 -9.58 -13.00
C GLN A 82 9.93 -9.37 -11.73
N ASN A 83 9.95 -8.13 -11.23
CA ASN A 83 10.68 -7.77 -10.03
C ASN A 83 9.83 -7.85 -8.76
N LYS A 84 8.57 -8.29 -8.86
CA LYS A 84 7.62 -8.43 -7.75
C LYS A 84 7.45 -7.13 -6.94
N ILE A 85 7.52 -5.98 -7.61
CA ILE A 85 7.32 -4.65 -7.01
C ILE A 85 6.01 -4.02 -7.47
N LEU A 86 5.40 -3.19 -6.62
CA LEU A 86 4.10 -2.56 -6.92
C LEU A 86 4.24 -1.15 -7.51
N SER A 87 5.41 -0.55 -7.38
CA SER A 87 5.68 0.82 -7.80
C SER A 87 7.16 1.05 -8.03
N ALA A 88 7.47 2.02 -8.89
CA ALA A 88 8.84 2.41 -9.22
C ALA A 88 8.92 3.93 -9.47
N PRO A 89 10.04 4.60 -9.13
CA PRO A 89 10.31 5.94 -9.60
C PRO A 89 10.37 6.00 -11.13
N VAL A 90 9.85 7.08 -11.70
CA VAL A 90 9.87 7.31 -13.15
C VAL A 90 10.90 8.39 -13.47
N VAL A 91 11.94 8.01 -14.22
CA VAL A 91 13.03 8.90 -14.63
C VAL A 91 12.62 9.67 -15.89
N ASP A 92 12.71 11.00 -15.86
CA ASP A 92 12.63 11.80 -17.08
C ASP A 92 13.84 11.50 -17.96
N VAL A 93 13.62 11.05 -19.19
CA VAL A 93 14.74 10.81 -20.12
C VAL A 93 15.29 12.12 -20.69
N ASN A 94 14.57 13.23 -20.52
CA ASN A 94 15.02 14.56 -20.91
C ASN A 94 15.77 15.28 -19.78
N ALA A 95 15.83 14.70 -18.58
CA ALA A 95 16.58 15.30 -17.48
C ALA A 95 18.09 15.32 -17.80
N PRO A 96 18.80 16.42 -17.51
CA PRO A 96 20.27 16.48 -17.58
C PRO A 96 20.96 15.37 -16.78
N GLU A 97 22.17 14.98 -17.17
CA GLU A 97 22.93 13.94 -16.44
C GLU A 97 23.29 14.35 -15.01
N ASP A 98 23.47 15.65 -14.78
CA ASP A 98 23.75 16.28 -13.49
C ASP A 98 22.48 16.77 -12.77
N ALA A 99 21.29 16.40 -13.28
CA ALA A 99 20.03 16.75 -12.67
C ALA A 99 19.97 16.25 -11.22
N THR A 100 19.50 17.13 -10.34
CA THR A 100 19.14 16.75 -8.98
C THR A 100 17.99 15.74 -9.00
N TRP A 101 17.79 15.00 -7.91
CA TRP A 101 16.70 14.03 -7.84
C TRP A 101 15.32 14.65 -8.16
N ILE A 102 15.09 15.92 -7.81
CA ILE A 102 13.78 16.56 -8.03
C ILE A 102 13.48 16.76 -9.53
N ASP A 103 14.51 17.04 -10.33
CA ASP A 103 14.38 17.25 -11.78
C ASP A 103 14.51 15.92 -12.55
N ARG A 104 15.21 14.94 -11.97
CA ARG A 104 15.42 13.63 -12.58
C ARG A 104 14.16 12.79 -12.64
N TYR A 105 13.28 12.88 -11.65
CA TYR A 105 12.08 12.03 -11.57
C TYR A 105 10.80 12.83 -11.88
N ILE A 106 9.86 12.23 -12.60
CA ILE A 106 8.54 12.84 -12.85
C ILE A 106 7.45 12.31 -11.92
N GLY A 107 7.78 11.37 -11.05
CA GLY A 107 6.89 10.81 -10.03
C GLY A 107 7.12 9.33 -9.78
N ILE A 108 6.23 8.71 -9.02
CA ILE A 108 6.22 7.25 -8.78
C ILE A 108 5.03 6.64 -9.50
N VAL A 109 5.31 5.76 -10.46
CA VAL A 109 4.28 4.97 -11.13
C VAL A 109 3.92 3.76 -10.27
N GLU A 110 2.63 3.48 -10.15
CA GLU A 110 2.11 2.28 -9.52
C GLU A 110 1.48 1.36 -10.55
N PHE A 111 1.60 0.06 -10.33
CA PHE A 111 0.90 -0.95 -11.13
C PHE A 111 -0.60 -0.63 -11.20
N ALA A 112 -1.20 -0.32 -10.05
CA ALA A 112 -2.61 0.03 -9.98
C ALA A 112 -2.94 1.34 -10.70
N GLY A 113 -2.02 2.31 -10.71
CA GLY A 113 -2.16 3.54 -11.49
C GLY A 113 -2.26 3.26 -12.99
N ILE A 114 -1.35 2.42 -13.50
CA ILE A 114 -1.36 1.97 -14.91
C ILE A 114 -2.69 1.28 -15.24
N ALA A 115 -3.06 0.25 -14.49
CA ALA A 115 -4.25 -0.54 -14.77
C ALA A 115 -5.54 0.31 -14.72
N ILE A 116 -5.68 1.14 -13.69
CA ILE A 116 -6.84 2.02 -13.54
C ILE A 116 -6.90 3.07 -14.65
N TRP A 117 -5.76 3.66 -15.06
CA TRP A 117 -5.73 4.62 -16.16
C TRP A 117 -6.21 4.00 -17.46
N ILE A 118 -5.68 2.82 -17.80
CA ILE A 118 -6.05 2.11 -19.03
C ILE A 118 -7.56 1.81 -19.04
N LEU A 119 -8.09 1.35 -17.91
CA LEU A 119 -9.51 1.05 -17.76
C LEU A 119 -10.40 2.28 -18.01
N GLN A 120 -9.98 3.48 -17.60
CA GLN A 120 -10.76 4.69 -17.87
C GLN A 120 -10.80 5.08 -19.33
N GLN A 121 -9.69 4.91 -20.05
CA GLN A 121 -9.65 5.22 -21.48
C GLN A 121 -10.55 4.28 -22.29
N SER A 122 -10.94 3.14 -21.70
CA SER A 122 -11.91 2.22 -22.28
C SER A 122 -13.38 2.51 -21.94
N GLU A 123 -13.68 3.45 -21.02
CA GLU A 123 -15.05 3.84 -20.70
C GLU A 123 -15.56 4.91 -21.68
N PRO A 124 -16.80 4.81 -22.20
CA PRO A 124 -17.37 5.85 -23.05
C PRO A 124 -17.58 7.14 -22.25
N PRO A 125 -17.36 8.33 -22.85
CA PRO A 125 -17.60 9.60 -22.17
C PRO A 125 -19.08 9.74 -21.77
N SER A 126 -19.32 10.00 -20.49
CA SER A 126 -20.67 10.12 -19.92
C SER A 126 -21.40 11.36 -20.49
N PRO A 127 -22.69 11.27 -20.87
CA PRO A 127 -23.40 12.40 -21.47
C PRO A 127 -23.99 13.32 -20.39
N ARG A 128 -23.20 14.23 -19.81
CA ARG A 128 -23.75 15.37 -19.04
C ARG A 128 -22.88 16.63 -19.13
N SER A 129 -23.15 17.47 -20.12
CA SER A 129 -23.48 18.92 -20.00
C SER A 129 -23.43 19.60 -21.39
N PRO A 130 -24.37 20.51 -21.74
CA PRO A 130 -24.44 21.12 -23.06
C PRO A 130 -23.67 22.45 -23.12
N SER A 131 -22.74 22.60 -24.06
CA SER A 131 -22.58 23.84 -24.87
C SER A 131 -21.40 23.76 -25.87
N SER A 132 -21.81 23.87 -27.13
CA SER A 132 -21.11 24.42 -28.30
C SER A 132 -19.98 23.67 -29.01
N PRO A 133 -19.95 23.72 -30.36
CA PRO A 133 -19.27 22.74 -31.21
C PRO A 133 -18.04 23.37 -31.87
N SER A 134 -16.84 22.98 -31.48
CA SER A 134 -15.61 23.17 -32.27
C SER A 134 -14.46 22.42 -31.61
N GLY A 135 -13.87 21.46 -32.34
CA GLY A 135 -12.60 20.84 -31.96
C GLY A 135 -12.63 19.32 -31.94
N THR A 136 -12.42 18.74 -33.13
CA THR A 136 -11.74 17.44 -33.36
C THR A 136 -11.92 16.36 -32.28
N TYR A 137 -12.97 15.55 -32.46
CA TYR A 137 -13.09 14.26 -31.78
C TYR A 137 -11.93 13.35 -32.19
N PHE A 138 -11.05 13.02 -31.25
CA PHE A 138 -10.13 11.90 -31.43
C PHE A 138 -10.93 10.60 -31.30
N ALA A 139 -11.42 10.10 -32.43
CA ALA A 139 -11.81 8.70 -32.55
C ALA A 139 -10.53 7.85 -32.45
N VAL A 140 -10.35 7.13 -31.35
CA VAL A 140 -9.35 6.06 -31.30
C VAL A 140 -9.96 4.88 -32.08
N SER A 141 -9.68 4.85 -33.38
CA SER A 141 -9.95 3.70 -34.24
C SER A 141 -9.05 2.54 -33.80
N ILE A 142 -9.58 1.65 -32.97
CA ILE A 142 -8.98 0.33 -32.72
C ILE A 142 -9.41 -0.57 -33.88
N ASN A 143 -8.50 -0.82 -34.83
CA ASN A 143 -8.54 -1.89 -35.85
C ASN A 143 -9.94 -2.47 -36.17
N GLY A 144 -10.82 -1.68 -36.79
CA GLY A 144 -11.98 -2.22 -37.52
C GLY A 144 -13.15 -2.78 -36.69
N MET A 145 -13.25 -2.52 -35.38
CA MET A 145 -14.48 -2.80 -34.65
C MET A 145 -15.43 -1.60 -34.80
N THR A 146 -16.47 -1.74 -35.61
CA THR A 146 -17.64 -0.85 -35.54
C THR A 146 -18.16 -0.87 -34.12
N SER A 147 -18.34 0.31 -33.53
CA SER A 147 -18.98 0.53 -32.25
C SER A 147 -20.14 -0.43 -32.06
N ALA A 148 -20.09 -1.25 -31.02
CA ALA A 148 -21.29 -1.91 -30.51
C ALA A 148 -22.18 -0.82 -29.92
N VAL A 149 -23.04 -0.28 -30.79
CA VAL A 149 -24.23 0.48 -30.42
C VAL A 149 -25.08 -0.44 -29.56
N GLY A 150 -25.21 -0.10 -28.28
CA GLY A 150 -26.07 -0.82 -27.35
C GLY A 150 -25.56 -0.90 -25.92
N LEU A 151 -25.22 0.23 -25.30
CA LEU A 151 -25.11 0.29 -23.84
C LEU A 151 -25.78 1.57 -23.34
N GLY A 152 -26.99 1.39 -22.82
CA GLY A 152 -27.79 2.46 -22.23
C GLY A 152 -27.08 3.12 -21.05
N THR A 153 -27.40 4.39 -20.86
CA THR A 153 -27.18 5.24 -19.67
C THR A 153 -26.62 4.54 -18.43
N LEU A 154 -25.34 4.78 -18.11
CA LEU A 154 -24.73 4.30 -16.87
C LEU A 154 -24.46 5.46 -15.91
N GLY A 155 -25.23 5.47 -14.84
CA GLY A 155 -24.92 6.23 -13.62
C GLY A 155 -23.83 5.52 -12.80
N PRO A 156 -23.55 6.00 -11.58
CA PRO A 156 -22.49 5.48 -10.70
C PRO A 156 -22.65 4.02 -10.24
N GLU A 157 -23.73 3.33 -10.63
CA GLU A 157 -24.14 2.03 -10.06
C GLU A 157 -23.79 0.80 -10.91
N ASP A 158 -23.49 0.94 -12.20
CA ASP A 158 -23.19 -0.23 -13.04
C ASP A 158 -21.78 -0.15 -13.61
N ALA A 159 -20.85 -0.90 -13.02
CA ALA A 159 -19.68 -1.32 -13.78
C ALA A 159 -20.18 -2.22 -14.92
N SER A 160 -19.94 -1.83 -16.17
CA SER A 160 -20.29 -2.65 -17.34
C SER A 160 -19.75 -4.07 -17.22
N ILE A 161 -20.53 -5.05 -17.69
CA ILE A 161 -20.11 -6.45 -17.83
C ILE A 161 -18.75 -6.47 -18.55
N THR A 162 -17.71 -6.95 -17.87
CA THR A 162 -16.36 -7.05 -18.44
C THR A 162 -16.17 -8.47 -18.93
N SER A 163 -16.15 -8.65 -20.25
CA SER A 163 -15.92 -9.94 -20.89
C SER A 163 -14.53 -10.48 -20.55
N GLY A 164 -14.38 -11.80 -20.49
CA GLY A 164 -13.13 -12.49 -20.16
C GLY A 164 -11.98 -12.21 -21.13
N ASP A 165 -12.29 -12.00 -22.40
CA ASP A 165 -11.34 -11.70 -23.48
C ASP A 165 -10.90 -10.23 -23.54
N PHE A 166 -11.57 -9.34 -22.80
CA PHE A 166 -11.32 -7.89 -22.84
C PHE A 166 -9.85 -7.56 -22.54
N PHE A 167 -9.28 -8.16 -21.49
CA PHE A 167 -7.92 -7.86 -21.07
C PHE A 167 -6.86 -8.46 -22.00
N GLU A 168 -7.17 -9.58 -22.65
CA GLU A 168 -6.30 -10.17 -23.68
C GLU A 168 -6.25 -9.28 -24.92
N ALA A 169 -7.41 -8.77 -25.36
CA ALA A 169 -7.50 -7.81 -26.46
C ALA A 169 -6.79 -6.49 -26.11
N LEU A 170 -6.98 -5.99 -24.88
CA LEU A 170 -6.39 -4.77 -24.38
C LEU A 170 -4.86 -4.83 -24.34
N THR A 171 -4.30 -5.88 -23.73
CA THR A 171 -2.83 -6.08 -23.64
C THR A 171 -2.19 -6.37 -25.00
N SER A 172 -2.97 -6.88 -25.97
CA SER A 172 -2.53 -7.06 -27.35
C SER A 172 -2.58 -5.78 -28.20
N SER A 173 -3.33 -4.77 -27.78
CA SER A 173 -3.60 -3.55 -28.55
C SER A 173 -2.35 -2.68 -28.78
N LYS A 174 -2.34 -1.96 -29.91
CA LYS A 174 -1.33 -0.91 -30.18
C LYS A 174 -1.40 0.20 -29.13
N PHE A 175 -2.59 0.50 -28.61
CA PHE A 175 -2.79 1.50 -27.57
C PHE A 175 -1.95 1.18 -26.32
N TYR A 176 -2.08 -0.02 -25.78
CA TYR A 176 -1.31 -0.45 -24.60
C TYR A 176 0.20 -0.52 -24.87
N LYS A 177 0.59 -1.03 -26.05
CA LYS A 177 2.01 -1.20 -26.42
C LYS A 177 2.73 0.12 -26.73
N ASN A 178 2.01 1.14 -27.20
CA ASN A 178 2.63 2.38 -27.65
C ASN A 178 2.48 3.54 -26.66
N THR A 179 1.50 3.49 -25.76
CA THR A 179 1.34 4.52 -24.72
C THR A 179 2.56 4.53 -23.81
N LYS A 180 3.12 5.72 -23.58
CA LYS A 180 4.31 5.89 -22.76
C LYS A 180 3.95 6.14 -21.30
N VAL A 181 4.88 5.80 -20.42
CA VAL A 181 4.72 6.02 -18.98
C VAL A 181 4.48 7.52 -18.68
N ARG A 182 5.19 8.44 -19.35
CA ARG A 182 4.95 9.90 -19.18
C ARG A 182 3.53 10.35 -19.52
N ASP A 183 2.84 9.65 -20.42
CA ASP A 183 1.49 10.03 -20.88
C ASP A 183 0.45 9.84 -19.76
N ILE A 184 0.78 9.01 -18.77
CA ILE A 184 -0.07 8.72 -17.60
C ILE A 184 0.41 9.44 -16.34
N SER A 185 1.29 10.45 -16.46
CA SER A 185 1.89 11.17 -15.33
C SER A 185 0.86 11.77 -14.37
N GLY A 186 -0.33 12.16 -14.86
CA GLY A 186 -1.45 12.60 -14.01
C GLY A 186 -2.00 11.53 -13.06
N THR A 187 -1.61 10.27 -13.22
CA THR A 187 -1.92 9.17 -12.29
C THR A 187 -0.80 8.85 -11.33
N PHE A 188 0.37 9.45 -11.52
CA PHE A 188 1.48 9.24 -10.63
C PHE A 188 1.15 9.78 -9.27
N ARG A 189 1.71 9.10 -8.28
CA ARG A 189 1.74 9.63 -6.95
C ARG A 189 2.70 10.82 -6.95
N TRP A 190 2.12 11.99 -6.63
CA TRP A 190 2.75 13.11 -5.94
C TRP A 190 3.55 14.10 -6.79
N ALA A 191 2.93 14.95 -7.60
CA ALA A 191 3.64 16.12 -8.13
C ALA A 191 3.41 17.36 -7.24
N PRO A 192 4.45 18.04 -6.70
CA PRO A 192 5.83 17.61 -6.47
C PRO A 192 5.93 16.67 -5.25
N PHE A 193 6.80 15.64 -5.31
CA PHE A 193 6.78 14.53 -4.34
C PHE A 193 7.57 14.86 -3.08
N LEU A 194 6.90 14.74 -1.92
CA LEU A 194 7.54 14.86 -0.62
C LEU A 194 8.56 13.72 -0.42
N ALA A 195 9.80 14.06 -0.08
CA ALA A 195 10.83 13.08 0.23
C ALA A 195 11.39 13.32 1.63
N LEU A 196 11.90 12.26 2.24
CA LEU A 196 12.65 12.33 3.49
C LEU A 196 14.14 12.41 3.20
N GLN A 197 14.84 13.22 3.96
CA GLN A 197 16.27 13.15 4.12
C GLN A 197 16.64 12.07 5.14
N LYS A 198 17.82 11.49 5.01
CA LYS A 198 18.38 10.54 5.99
C LYS A 198 18.45 11.09 7.42
N SER A 199 18.59 12.41 7.57
CA SER A 199 18.62 13.13 8.84
C SER A 199 17.25 13.44 9.44
N ASN A 200 16.15 13.31 8.68
CA ASN A 200 14.81 13.51 9.24
C ASN A 200 14.55 12.46 10.33
N SER A 201 13.67 12.79 11.27
CA SER A 201 13.36 11.88 12.36
C SER A 201 12.47 10.73 11.90
N PHE A 202 12.57 9.62 12.62
CA PHE A 202 11.72 8.46 12.44
C PHE A 202 10.26 8.81 12.78
N LEU A 203 10.01 9.72 13.73
CA LEU A 203 8.67 10.26 13.99
C LEU A 203 8.09 10.96 12.75
N THR A 204 8.85 11.85 12.08
CA THR A 204 8.41 12.49 10.83
C THR A 204 7.96 11.42 9.83
N MET A 205 8.78 10.40 9.62
CA MET A 205 8.46 9.31 8.69
C MET A 205 7.18 8.56 9.06
N LEU A 206 6.97 8.23 10.34
CA LEU A 206 5.76 7.54 10.81
C LEU A 206 4.52 8.42 10.63
N LEU A 207 4.61 9.74 10.85
CA LEU A 207 3.52 10.68 10.64
C LEU A 207 3.14 10.80 9.15
N LEU A 208 4.12 10.88 8.26
CA LEU A 208 3.90 10.86 6.82
C LEU A 208 3.14 9.58 6.39
N LEU A 209 3.64 8.42 6.83
CA LEU A 209 3.07 7.11 6.51
C LEU A 209 1.67 6.89 7.11
N SER A 210 1.34 7.57 8.21
CA SER A 210 0.06 7.43 8.91
C SER A 210 -0.88 8.60 8.65
N LYS A 211 -0.71 9.71 9.37
CA LYS A 211 -1.59 10.88 9.40
C LYS A 211 -1.77 11.50 8.01
N TYR A 212 -0.69 11.62 7.24
CA TYR A 212 -0.71 12.19 5.89
C TYR A 212 -0.99 11.16 4.79
N LYS A 213 -1.39 9.94 5.18
CA LYS A 213 -1.92 8.88 4.31
C LYS A 213 -0.94 8.48 3.19
N MET A 214 0.37 8.65 3.41
CA MET A 214 1.39 8.21 2.47
C MET A 214 1.56 6.69 2.59
N LYS A 215 1.43 5.97 1.47
CA LYS A 215 1.65 4.50 1.44
C LYS A 215 3.13 4.15 1.43
N SER A 216 3.93 5.04 0.86
CA SER A 216 5.38 4.98 0.72
C SER A 216 5.94 6.39 0.90
N VAL A 217 7.20 6.51 1.33
CA VAL A 217 7.93 7.79 1.30
C VAL A 217 9.33 7.54 0.73
N PRO A 218 9.73 8.25 -0.35
CA PRO A 218 11.09 8.17 -0.86
C PRO A 218 12.08 8.81 0.13
N VAL A 219 13.27 8.23 0.21
CA VAL A 219 14.40 8.76 0.99
C VAL A 219 15.50 9.17 0.02
N VAL A 220 15.96 10.40 0.17
CA VAL A 220 16.96 11.05 -0.67
C VAL A 220 18.11 11.59 0.17
N ASP A 221 19.29 11.66 -0.42
CA ASP A 221 20.43 12.40 0.13
C ASP A 221 20.55 13.78 -0.53
N LEU A 222 20.93 14.77 0.27
CA LEU A 222 21.29 16.08 -0.25
C LEU A 222 22.52 15.96 -1.16
N GLY A 223 22.35 16.29 -2.44
CA GLY A 223 23.39 16.20 -3.46
C GLY A 223 23.45 14.87 -4.21
N ASP A 224 22.64 13.87 -3.85
CA ASP A 224 22.45 12.69 -4.69
C ASP A 224 21.45 13.03 -5.82
N GLY A 225 21.76 12.55 -7.01
CA GLY A 225 20.88 12.64 -8.16
C GLY A 225 19.76 11.61 -8.11
N LYS A 226 19.79 10.64 -7.19
CA LYS A 226 18.85 9.50 -7.17
C LYS A 226 18.08 9.34 -5.86
N ILE A 227 16.93 8.66 -5.96
CA ILE A 227 16.19 8.16 -4.80
C ILE A 227 16.89 6.90 -4.29
N ASN A 228 17.47 6.98 -3.09
CA ASN A 228 18.25 5.89 -2.51
C ASN A 228 17.37 4.75 -2.00
N ASN A 229 16.19 5.07 -1.47
CA ASN A 229 15.30 4.11 -0.83
C ASN A 229 13.83 4.58 -0.88
N ILE A 230 12.89 3.65 -0.72
CA ILE A 230 11.47 3.93 -0.55
C ILE A 230 10.97 3.17 0.67
N ILE A 231 10.60 3.89 1.72
CA ILE A 231 10.08 3.28 2.95
C ILE A 231 8.57 3.10 2.82
N THR A 232 8.06 1.92 3.18
CA THR A 232 6.64 1.57 3.09
C THR A 232 6.03 1.29 4.46
N GLN A 233 4.70 1.38 4.57
CA GLN A 233 3.99 0.97 5.78
C GLN A 233 4.29 -0.49 6.16
N SER A 234 4.40 -1.39 5.18
CA SER A 234 4.70 -2.81 5.42
C SER A 234 6.09 -3.02 6.02
N ALA A 235 7.07 -2.21 5.62
CA ALA A 235 8.41 -2.25 6.23
C ALA A 235 8.38 -1.80 7.70
N VAL A 236 7.57 -0.80 8.04
CA VAL A 236 7.37 -0.39 9.45
C VAL A 236 6.72 -1.51 10.25
N ILE A 237 5.69 -2.17 9.71
CA ILE A 237 5.02 -3.29 10.38
C ILE A 237 5.98 -4.49 10.58
N HIS A 238 6.81 -4.80 9.58
CA HIS A 238 7.86 -5.81 9.72
C HIS A 238 8.83 -5.44 10.86
N MET A 239 9.28 -4.19 10.89
CA MET A 239 10.16 -3.72 11.97
C MET A 239 9.50 -3.85 13.35
N LEU A 240 8.22 -3.48 13.48
CA LEU A 240 7.48 -3.66 14.73
C LEU A 240 7.33 -5.13 15.13
N ALA A 241 7.15 -6.04 14.16
CA ALA A 241 7.07 -7.48 14.44
C ALA A 241 8.38 -8.01 15.05
N GLU A 242 9.52 -7.56 14.51
CA GLU A 242 10.88 -7.85 14.98
C GLU A 242 11.19 -7.21 16.36
N CYS A 243 10.34 -6.31 16.85
CA CYS A 243 10.47 -5.69 18.16
C CYS A 243 9.77 -6.46 19.30
N THR A 244 9.23 -7.64 19.00
CA THR A 244 8.63 -8.53 20.00
C THR A 244 9.62 -8.83 21.13
N GLY A 245 9.19 -8.65 22.38
CA GLY A 245 10.00 -8.88 23.58
C GLY A 245 10.69 -7.63 24.15
N PHE A 246 10.76 -6.52 23.42
CA PHE A 246 11.21 -5.24 23.98
C PHE A 246 10.15 -4.63 24.89
N HIS A 247 10.54 -4.01 26.01
CA HIS A 247 9.59 -3.48 26.99
C HIS A 247 8.73 -2.37 26.39
N TRP A 248 9.30 -1.47 25.58
CA TRP A 248 8.51 -0.42 24.94
C TRP A 248 7.42 -1.02 24.04
N PHE A 249 7.75 -2.09 23.30
CA PHE A 249 6.82 -2.74 22.39
C PHE A 249 5.75 -3.50 23.17
N GLU A 250 6.11 -4.29 24.18
CA GLU A 250 5.16 -5.07 24.99
C GLU A 250 4.20 -4.17 25.79
N SER A 251 4.64 -2.97 26.21
CA SER A 251 3.80 -1.98 26.94
C SER A 251 2.54 -1.56 26.18
N TRP A 252 2.58 -1.72 24.85
CA TRP A 252 1.52 -1.36 23.92
C TRP A 252 0.98 -2.61 23.22
N GLY A 253 1.85 -3.52 22.78
CA GLY A 253 1.55 -4.63 21.88
C GLY A 253 0.66 -5.69 22.52
N THR A 254 0.68 -5.79 23.84
CA THR A 254 -0.16 -6.70 24.62
C THR A 254 -1.60 -6.21 24.80
N LYS A 255 -1.88 -4.94 24.49
CA LYS A 255 -3.24 -4.40 24.54
C LYS A 255 -4.11 -5.02 23.45
N LYS A 256 -5.39 -5.20 23.78
CA LYS A 256 -6.43 -5.64 22.85
C LYS A 256 -6.77 -4.53 21.87
N LEU A 257 -7.26 -4.91 20.69
CA LEU A 257 -7.68 -3.94 19.67
C LEU A 257 -8.75 -2.97 20.20
N SER A 258 -9.71 -3.48 20.99
CA SER A 258 -10.74 -2.64 21.61
C SER A 258 -10.19 -1.59 22.57
N GLU A 259 -9.11 -1.88 23.30
CA GLU A 259 -8.50 -0.98 24.28
C GLU A 259 -7.80 0.22 23.64
N ILE A 260 -7.37 0.08 22.39
CA ILE A 260 -6.73 1.16 21.62
C ILE A 260 -7.65 1.79 20.56
N GLY A 261 -8.94 1.45 20.57
CA GLY A 261 -9.93 2.00 19.65
C GLY A 261 -9.79 1.52 18.20
N LEU A 262 -9.37 0.25 18.02
CA LEU A 262 -9.38 -0.43 16.73
C LEU A 262 -10.52 -1.48 16.67
N PRO A 263 -11.20 -1.63 15.52
CA PRO A 263 -11.10 -0.80 14.31
C PRO A 263 -11.66 0.61 14.56
N THR A 264 -11.10 1.63 13.89
CA THR A 264 -11.52 3.03 14.09
C THR A 264 -12.81 3.39 13.32
N MET A 265 -13.12 2.65 12.27
CA MET A 265 -14.35 2.84 11.48
C MET A 265 -15.49 1.96 11.97
N SER A 266 -16.72 2.40 11.72
CA SER A 266 -17.93 1.63 12.03
C SER A 266 -18.24 0.58 10.94
N PRO A 267 -19.04 -0.47 11.26
CA PRO A 267 -19.43 -1.49 10.29
C PRO A 267 -20.14 -0.94 9.04
N LYS A 268 -20.87 0.17 9.18
CA LYS A 268 -21.64 0.79 8.08
C LYS A 268 -20.76 1.48 7.05
N GLU A 269 -19.54 1.85 7.43
CA GLU A 269 -18.58 2.55 6.58
C GLU A 269 -17.70 1.58 5.79
N ILE A 270 -17.85 0.26 6.00
CA ILE A 270 -17.07 -0.75 5.28
C ILE A 270 -17.52 -0.78 3.82
N ILE A 271 -16.67 -0.23 2.96
CA ILE A 271 -16.80 -0.35 1.52
C ILE A 271 -16.51 -1.81 1.14
N LYS A 272 -17.50 -2.47 0.54
CA LYS A 272 -17.49 -3.89 0.18
C LYS A 272 -18.03 -4.11 -1.23
N VAL A 273 -17.73 -5.26 -1.80
CA VAL A 273 -18.25 -5.72 -3.10
C VAL A 273 -18.95 -7.06 -2.91
N HIS A 274 -20.10 -7.25 -3.54
CA HIS A 274 -20.76 -8.56 -3.57
C HIS A 274 -20.09 -9.46 -4.60
N GLU A 275 -20.09 -10.76 -4.34
CA GLU A 275 -19.35 -11.76 -5.11
C GLU A 275 -19.76 -11.85 -6.59
N ASP A 276 -21.00 -11.49 -6.91
CA ASP A 276 -21.62 -11.47 -8.22
C ASP A 276 -21.36 -10.17 -9.01
N GLN A 277 -20.92 -9.11 -8.32
CA GLN A 277 -20.62 -7.84 -8.98
C GLN A 277 -19.37 -7.93 -9.87
N PRO A 278 -19.30 -7.13 -10.95
CA PRO A 278 -18.11 -7.09 -11.81
C PRO A 278 -16.85 -6.69 -11.05
N VAL A 279 -15.73 -7.34 -11.35
CA VAL A 279 -14.44 -7.09 -10.66
C VAL A 279 -14.01 -5.63 -10.75
N LEU A 280 -14.32 -4.95 -11.86
CA LEU A 280 -13.99 -3.54 -12.05
C LEU A 280 -14.66 -2.63 -11.02
N GLN A 281 -15.82 -3.03 -10.47
CA GLN A 281 -16.47 -2.29 -9.40
C GLN A 281 -15.60 -2.21 -8.14
N ALA A 282 -14.85 -3.27 -7.81
CA ALA A 282 -13.92 -3.26 -6.69
C ALA A 282 -12.85 -2.17 -6.87
N PHE A 283 -12.23 -2.09 -8.04
CA PHE A 283 -11.19 -1.09 -8.33
C PHE A 283 -11.76 0.32 -8.42
N LYS A 284 -12.97 0.50 -8.96
CA LYS A 284 -13.70 1.78 -8.95
C LYS A 284 -13.95 2.27 -7.52
N LEU A 285 -14.47 1.39 -6.65
CA LEU A 285 -14.70 1.71 -5.25
C LEU A 285 -13.40 2.02 -4.50
N MET A 286 -12.33 1.28 -4.76
CA MET A 286 -11.01 1.57 -4.19
C MET A 286 -10.52 2.97 -4.55
N ARG A 287 -10.63 3.36 -5.83
CA ARG A 287 -10.25 4.71 -6.27
C ARG A 287 -11.14 5.78 -5.66
N LYS A 288 -12.47 5.63 -5.78
CA LYS A 288 -13.46 6.61 -5.29
C LYS A 288 -13.27 6.90 -3.81
N ASN A 289 -13.03 5.85 -3.01
CA ASN A 289 -12.87 5.97 -1.56
C ASN A 289 -11.41 6.08 -1.12
N ARG A 290 -10.44 6.13 -2.05
CA ARG A 290 -8.99 6.20 -1.79
C ARG A 290 -8.49 5.09 -0.84
N ILE A 291 -9.01 3.87 -0.98
CA ILE A 291 -8.65 2.69 -0.19
C ILE A 291 -7.84 1.68 -1.01
N GLY A 292 -7.06 0.84 -0.32
CA GLY A 292 -6.15 -0.12 -0.97
C GLY A 292 -6.76 -1.48 -1.31
N GLY A 293 -8.02 -1.71 -0.93
CA GLY A 293 -8.76 -2.93 -1.22
C GLY A 293 -10.07 -3.02 -0.47
N VAL A 294 -10.87 -4.02 -0.85
CA VAL A 294 -12.24 -4.23 -0.40
C VAL A 294 -12.48 -5.72 -0.10
N PRO A 295 -13.29 -6.05 0.92
CA PRO A 295 -13.77 -7.40 1.11
C PRO A 295 -14.79 -7.74 0.04
N VAL A 296 -14.72 -8.98 -0.44
CA VAL A 296 -15.76 -9.60 -1.25
C VAL A 296 -16.68 -10.35 -0.31
N VAL A 297 -17.97 -10.03 -0.35
CA VAL A 297 -19.00 -10.63 0.51
C VAL A 297 -19.97 -11.48 -0.30
N GLU A 298 -20.52 -12.51 0.33
CA GLU A 298 -21.57 -13.34 -0.27
C GLU A 298 -22.81 -12.51 -0.66
N SER A 299 -23.50 -12.90 -1.73
CA SER A 299 -24.76 -12.24 -2.13
C SER A 299 -25.83 -12.43 -1.04
N GLY A 300 -26.41 -11.32 -0.55
CA GLY A 300 -27.38 -11.32 0.55
C GLY A 300 -26.78 -11.53 1.95
N GLY A 301 -25.48 -11.76 2.06
CA GLY A 301 -24.77 -11.99 3.33
C GLY A 301 -23.97 -10.79 3.85
N LYS A 302 -23.44 -10.94 5.07
CA LYS A 302 -22.48 -10.00 5.68
C LYS A 302 -21.08 -10.59 5.88
N LYS A 303 -20.88 -11.86 5.49
CA LYS A 303 -19.61 -12.58 5.66
C LYS A 303 -18.69 -12.31 4.49
N ALA A 304 -17.41 -12.07 4.78
CA ALA A 304 -16.39 -11.94 3.76
C ALA A 304 -15.95 -13.33 3.28
N ILE A 305 -15.98 -13.53 1.97
CA ILE A 305 -15.49 -14.75 1.30
C ILE A 305 -14.12 -14.54 0.65
N GLY A 306 -13.69 -13.29 0.51
CA GLY A 306 -12.46 -12.91 -0.19
C GLY A 306 -12.06 -11.47 0.07
N ASN A 307 -10.89 -11.09 -0.45
CA ASN A 307 -10.40 -9.72 -0.47
C ASN A 307 -9.80 -9.43 -1.84
N ILE A 308 -10.20 -8.31 -2.44
CA ILE A 308 -9.56 -7.79 -3.64
C ILE A 308 -8.78 -6.51 -3.26
N SER A 309 -7.50 -6.49 -3.57
CA SER A 309 -6.60 -5.37 -3.31
C SER A 309 -6.12 -4.70 -4.60
N LEU A 310 -5.57 -3.49 -4.49
CA LEU A 310 -4.93 -2.81 -5.62
C LEU A 310 -3.75 -3.60 -6.21
N ARG A 311 -3.12 -4.51 -5.45
CA ARG A 311 -2.07 -5.40 -5.98
C ARG A 311 -2.66 -6.39 -6.98
N ASP A 312 -3.89 -6.84 -6.76
CA ASP A 312 -4.47 -7.96 -7.50
C ASP A 312 -4.83 -7.54 -8.93
N VAL A 313 -5.02 -6.24 -9.17
CA VAL A 313 -5.25 -5.68 -10.51
C VAL A 313 -4.17 -6.10 -11.51
N GLN A 314 -2.99 -6.49 -11.04
CA GLN A 314 -1.92 -7.00 -11.90
C GLN A 314 -2.31 -8.22 -12.70
N PHE A 315 -3.10 -9.13 -12.13
CA PHE A 315 -3.49 -10.36 -12.83
C PHE A 315 -4.36 -10.09 -14.05
N LEU A 316 -5.08 -8.95 -14.06
CA LEU A 316 -5.82 -8.50 -15.23
C LEU A 316 -4.89 -8.14 -16.40
N LEU A 317 -3.64 -7.72 -16.13
CA LEU A 317 -2.70 -7.30 -17.18
C LEU A 317 -1.59 -8.33 -17.45
N THR A 318 -1.19 -9.12 -16.45
CA THR A 318 -0.06 -10.06 -16.55
C THR A 318 -0.47 -11.49 -16.83
N ALA A 319 -1.73 -11.84 -16.54
CA ALA A 319 -2.28 -13.17 -16.77
C ALA A 319 -3.72 -13.09 -17.34
N PRO A 320 -3.98 -12.28 -18.38
CA PRO A 320 -5.32 -12.09 -18.91
C PRO A 320 -5.96 -13.39 -19.40
N GLU A 321 -5.17 -14.38 -19.80
CA GLU A 321 -5.61 -15.68 -20.31
C GLU A 321 -6.41 -16.49 -19.28
N ILE A 322 -6.23 -16.24 -17.98
CA ILE A 322 -6.96 -16.96 -16.92
C ILE A 322 -8.44 -16.61 -16.89
N TYR A 323 -8.85 -15.58 -17.65
CA TYR A 323 -10.23 -15.12 -17.69
C TYR A 323 -10.98 -15.47 -18.97
N ARG A 324 -10.32 -16.05 -19.99
CA ARG A 324 -10.83 -16.19 -21.36
C ARG A 324 -12.23 -16.84 -21.45
N ASP A 325 -12.49 -17.84 -20.61
CA ASP A 325 -13.75 -18.60 -20.64
C ASP A 325 -14.90 -17.93 -19.86
N TYR A 326 -14.63 -16.82 -19.15
CA TYR A 326 -15.68 -16.10 -18.45
C TYR A 326 -16.43 -15.15 -19.38
N ARG A 327 -17.75 -15.34 -19.48
CA ARG A 327 -18.64 -14.35 -20.10
C ARG A 327 -18.59 -12.98 -19.39
N SER A 328 -18.39 -13.00 -18.07
CA SER A 328 -18.23 -11.82 -17.23
C SER A 328 -17.29 -12.12 -16.07
N ILE A 329 -16.32 -11.24 -15.84
CA ILE A 329 -15.40 -11.37 -14.70
C ILE A 329 -16.05 -10.75 -13.46
N THR A 330 -16.69 -11.58 -12.65
CA THR A 330 -17.21 -11.20 -11.32
C THR A 330 -16.10 -11.18 -10.28
N ALA A 331 -16.35 -10.56 -9.12
CA ALA A 331 -15.43 -10.56 -7.99
C ALA A 331 -15.09 -11.99 -7.53
N LYS A 332 -16.07 -12.90 -7.49
CA LYS A 332 -15.85 -14.32 -7.17
C LYS A 332 -14.96 -15.02 -8.21
N ASN A 333 -15.30 -14.87 -9.49
CA ASN A 333 -14.56 -15.50 -10.59
C ASN A 333 -13.11 -15.03 -10.59
N PHE A 334 -12.90 -13.72 -10.35
CA PHE A 334 -11.58 -13.15 -10.23
C PHE A 334 -10.76 -13.80 -9.11
N LEU A 335 -11.32 -13.92 -7.90
CA LEU A 335 -10.64 -14.55 -6.76
C LEU A 335 -10.27 -16.02 -7.05
N ILE A 336 -11.20 -16.78 -7.64
CA ILE A 336 -10.98 -18.19 -7.97
C ILE A 336 -9.89 -18.32 -9.04
N ALA A 337 -9.97 -17.53 -10.11
CA ALA A 337 -9.01 -17.60 -11.22
C ALA A 337 -7.58 -17.22 -10.75
N VAL A 338 -7.45 -16.14 -9.97
CA VAL A 338 -6.16 -15.71 -9.41
C VAL A 338 -5.59 -16.77 -8.46
N LYS A 339 -6.42 -17.34 -7.57
CA LYS A 339 -5.99 -18.41 -6.67
C LYS A 339 -5.48 -19.63 -7.45
N ASN A 340 -6.25 -20.10 -8.43
CA ASN A 340 -5.87 -21.24 -9.27
C ASN A 340 -4.58 -20.98 -10.07
N TYR A 341 -4.38 -19.74 -10.53
CA TYR A 341 -3.15 -19.33 -11.20
C TYR A 341 -1.95 -19.38 -10.25
N LEU A 342 -2.08 -18.80 -9.06
CA LEU A 342 -1.02 -18.79 -8.05
C LEU A 342 -0.67 -20.20 -7.54
N GLU A 343 -1.65 -21.08 -7.36
CA GLU A 343 -1.40 -22.49 -7.00
C GLU A 343 -0.54 -23.24 -8.04
N LYS A 344 -0.62 -22.82 -9.31
CA LYS A 344 0.18 -23.40 -10.41
C LYS A 344 1.54 -22.73 -10.56
N HIS A 345 1.62 -21.40 -10.39
CA HIS A 345 2.80 -20.61 -10.78
C HIS A 345 3.62 -20.07 -9.60
N ASP A 346 3.02 -19.81 -8.44
CA ASP A 346 3.70 -19.29 -7.25
C ASP A 346 3.04 -19.78 -5.95
N LYS A 347 3.26 -21.05 -5.60
CA LYS A 347 2.69 -21.71 -4.41
C LYS A 347 3.09 -21.07 -3.07
N ARG A 348 4.10 -20.20 -3.08
CA ARG A 348 4.57 -19.47 -1.90
C ARG A 348 4.05 -18.03 -1.86
N SER A 349 3.18 -17.67 -2.81
CA SER A 349 2.59 -16.34 -2.86
C SER A 349 1.77 -16.07 -1.60
N PRO A 350 2.04 -14.98 -0.87
CA PRO A 350 1.22 -14.59 0.28
C PRO A 350 -0.24 -14.27 -0.09
N MET A 351 -0.53 -14.11 -1.38
CA MET A 351 -1.89 -13.88 -1.88
C MET A 351 -2.76 -15.15 -1.90
N LEU A 352 -2.18 -16.32 -1.64
CA LEU A 352 -2.93 -17.58 -1.47
C LEU A 352 -3.59 -17.67 -0.10
N SER A 353 -3.04 -16.97 0.90
CA SER A 353 -3.69 -16.77 2.19
C SER A 353 -4.97 -15.99 1.92
N GLY A 354 -6.11 -16.66 2.08
CA GLY A 354 -7.42 -16.09 1.79
C GLY A 354 -7.76 -14.90 2.70
N THR A 355 -9.04 -14.62 2.90
CA THR A 355 -9.43 -13.56 3.82
C THR A 355 -8.99 -13.89 5.24
N VAL A 356 -8.06 -13.10 5.77
CA VAL A 356 -7.67 -13.19 7.18
C VAL A 356 -8.60 -12.31 8.01
N THR A 357 -9.19 -12.91 9.03
CA THR A 357 -10.13 -12.26 9.95
C THR A 357 -9.66 -12.34 11.39
N CYS A 358 -10.19 -11.48 12.25
CA CYS A 358 -9.96 -11.54 13.69
C CYS A 358 -11.16 -11.03 14.49
N LYS A 359 -11.09 -11.25 15.80
CA LYS A 359 -12.00 -10.69 16.80
C LYS A 359 -11.41 -9.43 17.43
N ARG A 360 -12.23 -8.65 18.14
CA ARG A 360 -11.82 -7.40 18.81
C ARG A 360 -10.90 -7.61 20.02
N ASP A 361 -10.87 -8.81 20.57
CA ASP A 361 -10.07 -9.18 21.74
C ASP A 361 -8.64 -9.64 21.40
N LYS A 362 -8.33 -9.82 20.10
CA LYS A 362 -6.97 -10.06 19.62
C LYS A 362 -6.04 -8.93 20.10
N THR A 363 -4.78 -9.24 20.37
CA THR A 363 -3.80 -8.22 20.75
C THR A 363 -3.18 -7.54 19.53
N ILE A 364 -2.61 -6.35 19.72
CA ILE A 364 -1.91 -5.63 18.65
C ILE A 364 -0.69 -6.42 18.16
N LYS A 365 0.03 -7.04 19.08
CA LYS A 365 1.18 -7.89 18.79
C LYS A 365 0.80 -9.05 17.86
N GLU A 366 -0.26 -9.79 18.19
CA GLU A 366 -0.73 -10.88 17.33
C GLU A 366 -1.23 -10.36 15.97
N LEU A 367 -1.89 -9.20 15.94
CA LEU A 367 -2.29 -8.54 14.68
C LEU A 367 -1.06 -8.22 13.81
N ILE A 368 -0.04 -7.55 14.36
CA ILE A 368 1.20 -7.18 13.66
C ILE A 368 1.91 -8.43 13.14
N GLN A 369 2.06 -9.46 13.98
CA GLN A 369 2.68 -10.72 13.59
C GLN A 369 1.93 -11.40 12.45
N THR A 370 0.59 -11.42 12.50
CA THR A 370 -0.23 -12.00 11.42
C THR A 370 -0.07 -11.21 10.11
N LEU A 371 -0.13 -9.88 10.17
CA LEU A 371 0.01 -9.03 8.98
C LEU A 371 1.39 -9.17 8.33
N ASP A 372 2.45 -9.28 9.15
CA ASP A 372 3.81 -9.45 8.67
C ASP A 372 4.07 -10.87 8.13
N SER A 373 3.63 -11.93 8.82
CA SER A 373 3.85 -13.31 8.38
C SER A 373 3.08 -13.62 7.09
N GLU A 374 1.83 -13.17 7.00
CA GLU A 374 0.96 -13.37 5.83
C GLU A 374 1.22 -12.33 4.73
N LYS A 375 2.11 -11.35 4.96
CA LYS A 375 2.44 -10.24 4.04
C LYS A 375 1.19 -9.56 3.46
N ILE A 376 0.18 -9.34 4.29
CA ILE A 376 -1.08 -8.68 3.95
C ILE A 376 -1.15 -7.27 4.54
N HIS A 377 -1.92 -6.38 3.90
CA HIS A 377 -1.98 -4.96 4.29
C HIS A 377 -3.20 -4.60 5.15
N ARG A 378 -4.08 -5.56 5.43
CA ARG A 378 -5.29 -5.37 6.23
C ARG A 378 -5.82 -6.68 6.78
N MET A 379 -6.54 -6.59 7.88
CA MET A 379 -7.28 -7.69 8.48
C MET A 379 -8.70 -7.23 8.79
N TYR A 380 -9.67 -8.12 8.55
CA TYR A 380 -11.09 -7.82 8.80
C TYR A 380 -11.50 -8.26 10.21
N VAL A 381 -12.21 -7.39 10.91
CA VAL A 381 -12.76 -7.70 12.23
C VAL A 381 -14.17 -8.25 12.04
N VAL A 382 -14.49 -9.36 12.72
CA VAL A 382 -15.78 -10.04 12.60
C VAL A 382 -16.43 -10.31 13.95
N ASP A 383 -17.76 -10.34 13.97
CA ASP A 383 -18.56 -10.77 15.12
C ASP A 383 -18.56 -12.30 15.29
N ASP A 384 -19.27 -12.81 16.30
CA ASP A 384 -19.41 -14.24 16.61
C ASP A 384 -20.06 -15.08 15.53
N ASP A 385 -20.89 -14.46 14.70
CA ASP A 385 -21.51 -15.10 13.54
C ASP A 385 -20.61 -15.03 12.29
N GLY A 386 -19.47 -14.33 12.35
CA GLY A 386 -18.54 -14.13 11.25
C GLY A 386 -18.91 -12.98 10.31
N ASN A 387 -19.82 -12.10 10.72
CA ASN A 387 -20.19 -10.91 9.96
C ASN A 387 -19.11 -9.83 10.11
N LEU A 388 -18.88 -9.07 9.04
CA LEU A 388 -17.93 -7.96 9.06
C LEU A 388 -18.36 -6.85 10.02
N GLU A 389 -17.45 -6.49 10.92
CA GLU A 389 -17.60 -5.41 11.89
C GLU A 389 -16.60 -4.26 11.68
N GLY A 390 -15.48 -4.52 11.02
CA GLY A 390 -14.52 -3.47 10.68
C GLY A 390 -13.36 -3.97 9.84
N VAL A 391 -12.46 -3.06 9.50
CA VAL A 391 -11.17 -3.37 8.89
C VAL A 391 -10.08 -2.60 9.62
N ILE A 392 -8.94 -3.26 9.80
CA ILE A 392 -7.72 -2.66 10.36
C ILE A 392 -6.65 -2.74 9.30
N THR A 393 -6.05 -1.60 8.97
CA THR A 393 -4.97 -1.48 7.99
C THR A 393 -3.62 -1.20 8.67
N LEU A 394 -2.52 -1.38 7.93
CA LEU A 394 -1.18 -1.01 8.42
C LEU A 394 -1.13 0.44 8.91
N ARG A 395 -1.80 1.34 8.18
CA ARG A 395 -1.91 2.76 8.54
C ARG A 395 -2.56 2.97 9.91
N ASP A 396 -3.62 2.22 10.21
CA ASP A 396 -4.35 2.38 11.48
C ASP A 396 -3.45 2.00 12.66
N ILE A 397 -2.65 0.93 12.52
CA ILE A 397 -1.65 0.53 13.52
C ILE A 397 -0.62 1.63 13.74
N ILE A 398 -0.01 2.14 12.66
CA ILE A 398 1.01 3.21 12.75
C ILE A 398 0.41 4.48 13.36
N SER A 399 -0.83 4.83 13.00
CA SER A 399 -1.52 6.02 13.53
C SER A 399 -1.84 5.95 15.02
N ARG A 400 -1.90 4.74 15.57
CA ARG A 400 -2.14 4.52 16.99
C ARG A 400 -0.82 4.53 17.77
N LEU A 401 0.28 4.17 17.12
CA LEU A 401 1.62 4.14 17.72
C LEU A 401 2.19 5.54 18.01
N VAL A 402 1.93 6.50 17.13
CA VAL A 402 2.43 7.88 17.24
C VAL A 402 1.32 8.91 17.04
N HIS A 403 1.51 10.10 17.58
CA HIS A 403 0.64 11.26 17.33
C HIS A 403 1.46 12.44 16.84
N GLU A 404 0.85 13.40 16.14
CA GLU A 404 1.55 14.63 15.76
C GLU A 404 1.59 15.59 16.94
N PRO A 405 2.77 16.01 17.43
CA PRO A 405 2.88 17.10 18.39
C PRO A 405 2.27 18.40 17.84
N HIS A 406 1.80 19.28 18.71
CA HIS A 406 1.22 20.55 18.28
C HIS A 406 2.24 21.38 17.48
N GLY A 407 1.87 21.79 16.26
CA GLY A 407 2.73 22.60 15.40
C GLY A 407 3.97 21.88 14.87
N TYR A 408 4.02 20.54 14.90
CA TYR A 408 5.20 19.76 14.52
C TYR A 408 5.68 20.07 13.10
N PHE A 409 4.76 20.17 12.15
CA PHE A 409 5.08 20.56 10.78
C PHE A 409 4.98 22.07 10.52
N GLY A 410 4.63 22.89 11.53
CA GLY A 410 4.35 24.30 11.32
C GLY A 410 3.34 24.52 10.18
N ASP A 411 3.75 25.33 9.20
CA ASP A 411 3.04 25.65 7.95
C ASP A 411 3.46 24.78 6.75
N PHE A 412 4.30 23.76 6.95
CA PHE A 412 4.91 22.98 5.88
C PHE A 412 3.89 22.34 4.90
N PHE A 413 2.70 22.01 5.39
CA PHE A 413 1.63 21.41 4.59
C PHE A 413 0.57 22.42 4.12
N ASP A 414 0.71 23.70 4.46
CA ASP A 414 -0.25 24.72 4.07
C ASP A 414 -0.28 24.85 2.54
N GLY A 415 -1.45 24.62 1.95
CA GLY A 415 -1.65 24.63 0.51
C GLY A 415 -1.13 23.40 -0.25
N VAL A 416 -0.43 22.46 0.41
CA VAL A 416 0.14 21.24 -0.21
C VAL A 416 -0.75 20.02 -0.02
N LEU A 417 -1.41 19.89 1.14
CA LEU A 417 -2.36 18.82 1.43
C LEU A 417 -3.73 19.40 1.81
N PRO A 418 -4.85 18.76 1.42
CA PRO A 418 -6.15 19.19 1.89
C PRO A 418 -6.17 19.12 3.42
N LEU A 419 -6.45 20.27 4.06
CA LEU A 419 -6.54 20.39 5.51
C LEU A 419 -7.50 19.32 6.06
N PRO A 420 -7.18 18.68 7.20
CA PRO A 420 -8.15 17.86 7.92
C PRO A 420 -9.41 18.69 8.20
N GLU A 421 -10.60 18.09 8.07
CA GLU A 421 -11.92 18.77 8.21
C GLU A 421 -12.11 19.54 9.54
N ASN A 422 -11.20 19.37 10.51
CA ASN A 422 -11.25 20.00 11.83
C ASN A 422 -10.14 21.02 12.11
N CYS A 423 -9.34 21.46 11.12
CA CYS A 423 -8.43 22.59 11.33
C CYS A 423 -9.21 23.91 11.27
N ARG A 424 -9.50 24.49 12.44
CA ARG A 424 -9.85 25.92 12.55
C ARG A 424 -8.54 26.70 12.67
N VAL A 425 -8.30 27.60 11.72
CA VAL A 425 -7.42 28.77 11.93
C VAL A 425 -8.13 29.71 12.90
#